data_AF-A0A2Z6AZZ8-F1
#
_entry.id   AF-A0A2Z6AZZ8-F1
#
_cell.length_a   1.000
_cell.length_b   1.000
_cell.length_c   1.000
_cell.angle_alpha   90.00
_cell.angle_beta   90.00
_cell.angle_gamma   90.00
#
_symmetry.space_group_name_H-M   'P 1'
#
loop_
_entity.id
_entity.type
_entity.pdbx_description
1 polymer ?
#
loop_
_entity_poly.entity_id
_entity_poly.type
_entity_poly.pdbx_seq_one_letter_code
_entity_poly.pdbx_strand_id
1 'polypeptide(L)'
;MDIQTVALVCVILLAYFIVLGGLVLNKRRKLNHEIRGMLGDLKGLEKDLLSIQKDVLLRQGRVDLIRKDVQALRVAIEQEKKAAAQSDAPRQDIVGVLMSMGKVTDSDLLRVTAHLEETKSGSSVEEALVILGIVSPEDMEIATQEVL
;
A
#
# COMPACT_ATOMS: atom_id res chain seq x y z
N MET A 1 -58.86 55.27 54.94
CA MET A 1 -57.49 54.76 54.71
C MET A 1 -56.54 55.83 55.19
N ASP A 2 -55.74 55.51 56.20
CA ASP A 2 -54.77 56.47 56.76
C ASP A 2 -53.61 56.68 55.78
N ILE A 3 -53.08 57.90 55.73
CA ILE A 3 -51.95 58.29 54.86
C ILE A 3 -50.77 57.31 54.98
N GLN A 4 -50.55 56.76 56.18
CA GLN A 4 -49.51 55.76 56.44
C GLN A 4 -49.71 54.46 55.66
N THR A 5 -50.96 54.00 55.48
CA THR A 5 -51.25 52.77 54.73
C THR A 5 -51.01 52.94 53.23
N VAL A 6 -51.35 54.12 52.68
CA VAL A 6 -51.06 54.47 51.28
C VAL A 6 -49.55 54.55 51.03
N ALA A 7 -48.81 55.21 51.92
CA ALA A 7 -47.36 55.32 51.82
C ALA A 7 -46.68 53.94 51.84
N LEU A 8 -47.13 53.03 52.72
CA LEU A 8 -46.56 51.70 52.84
C LEU A 8 -46.82 50.84 51.60
N VAL A 9 -48.02 50.91 51.02
CA VAL A 9 -48.35 50.23 49.75
C VAL A 9 -47.48 50.74 48.60
N CYS A 10 -47.25 52.05 48.50
CA CYS A 10 -46.37 52.62 47.48
C CYS A 10 -44.93 52.12 47.59
N VAL A 11 -44.38 52.01 48.81
CA VAL A 11 -43.01 51.50 49.03
C VAL A 11 -42.91 50.03 48.63
N ILE A 12 -43.91 49.21 48.99
CA ILE A 12 -43.94 47.79 48.60
C ILE A 12 -44.00 47.65 47.07
N LEU A 13 -44.84 48.44 46.39
CA LEU A 13 -44.94 48.41 44.93
C LEU A 13 -43.62 48.83 44.28
N LEU A 14 -42.97 49.88 44.76
CA LEU A 14 -41.66 50.31 44.25
C LEU A 14 -40.60 49.21 44.43
N ALA A 15 -40.54 48.59 45.61
CA ALA A 15 -39.63 47.48 45.87
C ALA A 15 -39.89 46.30 44.93
N TYR A 16 -41.18 45.96 44.70
CA TYR A 16 -41.57 44.92 43.76
C TYR A 16 -41.11 45.23 42.33
N PHE A 17 -41.31 46.45 41.83
CA PHE A 17 -40.86 46.85 40.49
C PHE A 17 -39.33 46.81 40.34
N ILE A 18 -38.59 47.20 41.38
CA ILE A 18 -37.12 47.13 41.37
C ILE A 18 -36.66 45.66 41.28
N VAL A 19 -37.24 44.78 42.10
CA VAL A 19 -36.88 43.35 42.10
C VAL A 19 -37.26 42.69 40.76
N LEU A 20 -38.47 42.95 40.27
CA LEU A 20 -38.94 42.41 38.99
C LEU A 20 -38.08 42.92 37.83
N GLY A 21 -37.77 44.22 37.81
CA GLY A 21 -36.90 44.84 36.82
C GLY A 21 -35.49 44.26 36.84
N GLY A 22 -34.92 44.07 38.04
CA GLY A 22 -33.63 43.41 38.23
C GLY A 22 -33.61 41.98 37.71
N LEU A 23 -34.65 41.19 37.99
CA LEU A 23 -34.78 39.81 37.55
C LEU A 23 -34.91 39.70 36.03
N VAL A 24 -35.73 40.57 35.41
CA VAL A 24 -35.89 40.64 33.95
C VAL A 24 -34.57 41.04 33.28
N LEU A 25 -33.87 42.05 33.81
CA LEU A 25 -32.57 42.47 33.28
C LEU A 25 -31.51 41.36 33.40
N ASN A 26 -31.48 40.65 34.52
CA ASN A 26 -30.54 39.55 34.73
C ASN A 26 -30.80 38.40 33.73
N LYS A 27 -32.07 38.01 33.57
CA LYS A 27 -32.46 36.97 32.60
C LYS A 27 -32.14 37.39 31.16
N ARG A 28 -32.39 38.66 30.80
CA ARG A 28 -32.03 39.21 29.48
C ARG A 28 -30.52 39.20 29.25
N ARG A 29 -29.71 39.54 30.26
CA ARG A 29 -28.25 39.48 30.16
C ARG A 29 -27.76 38.04 29.95
N LYS A 30 -28.29 37.08 30.69
CA LYS A 30 -27.94 35.66 30.55
C LYS A 30 -28.25 35.16 29.14
N LEU A 31 -29.47 35.41 28.65
CA LEU A 31 -29.87 35.04 27.28
C LEU A 31 -28.97 35.70 26.23
N ASN A 32 -28.65 36.98 26.38
CA ASN A 32 -27.74 37.67 25.45
C ASN A 32 -26.33 37.07 25.45
N HIS A 33 -25.84 36.62 26.60
CA HIS A 33 -24.55 35.97 26.71
C HIS A 33 -24.55 34.60 26.01
N GLU A 34 -25.58 33.79 26.26
CA GLU A 34 -25.76 32.49 25.59
C GLU A 34 -25.90 32.65 24.07
N ILE A 35 -26.69 33.61 23.60
CA ILE A 35 -26.84 33.91 22.17
C ILE A 35 -25.49 34.31 21.55
N ARG A 36 -24.69 35.13 22.23
CA ARG A 36 -23.34 35.48 21.75
C ARG A 36 -22.40 34.28 21.72
N GLY A 37 -22.47 33.40 22.73
CA GLY A 37 -21.72 32.16 22.77
C GLY A 37 -22.05 31.28 21.56
N MET A 38 -23.34 30.99 21.35
CA MET A 38 -23.80 30.19 20.22
C MET A 38 -23.41 30.80 18.86
N LEU A 39 -23.47 32.13 18.71
CA LEU A 39 -23.01 32.81 17.49
C LEU A 39 -21.49 32.66 17.28
N GLY A 40 -20.72 32.64 18.36
CA GLY A 40 -19.29 32.37 18.32
C GLY A 40 -19.01 30.93 17.86
N ASP A 41 -19.69 29.97 18.46
CA ASP A 41 -19.56 28.54 18.13
C ASP A 41 -19.94 28.27 16.68
N LEU A 42 -21.03 28.88 16.19
CA LEU A 42 -21.50 28.72 14.82
C LEU A 42 -20.47 29.25 13.81
N LYS A 43 -19.83 30.40 14.10
CA LYS A 43 -18.71 30.92 13.29
C LYS A 43 -17.47 30.03 13.37
N GLY A 44 -17.21 29.41 14.52
CA GLY A 44 -16.14 28.42 14.67
C GLY A 44 -16.40 27.20 13.78
N LEU A 45 -17.60 26.64 13.88
CA LEU A 45 -18.03 25.49 13.11
C LEU A 45 -18.00 25.75 11.59
N GLU A 46 -18.37 26.95 11.15
CA GLU A 46 -18.29 27.36 9.74
C GLU A 46 -16.84 27.34 9.23
N LYS A 47 -15.89 27.83 10.02
CA LYS A 47 -14.45 27.77 9.69
C LYS A 47 -13.95 26.33 9.63
N ASP A 48 -14.35 25.50 10.59
CA ASP A 48 -13.96 24.10 10.62
C ASP A 48 -14.50 23.34 9.41
N LEU A 49 -15.74 23.60 9.02
CA LEU A 49 -16.37 23.00 7.84
C LEU A 49 -15.60 23.37 6.56
N LEU A 50 -15.20 24.64 6.41
CA LEU A 50 -14.36 25.08 5.30
C LEU A 50 -12.98 24.40 5.29
N SER A 51 -12.38 24.20 6.46
CA SER A 51 -11.10 23.49 6.58
C SER A 51 -11.24 22.03 6.18
N ILE A 52 -12.26 21.35 6.69
CA ILE A 52 -12.56 19.95 6.37
C ILE A 52 -12.83 19.79 4.87
N GLN A 53 -13.56 20.72 4.26
CA GLN A 53 -13.83 20.68 2.83
C GLN A 53 -12.53 20.73 1.99
N LYS A 54 -11.57 21.58 2.38
CA LYS A 54 -10.24 21.64 1.72
C LYS A 54 -9.48 20.33 1.91
N ASP A 55 -9.48 19.77 3.11
CA ASP A 55 -8.81 18.50 3.41
C ASP A 55 -9.40 17.33 2.61
N VAL A 56 -10.72 17.30 2.45
CA VAL A 56 -11.40 16.28 1.63
C VAL A 56 -10.95 16.37 0.18
N LEU A 57 -10.89 17.56 -0.41
CA LEU A 57 -10.43 17.76 -1.79
C LEU A 57 -8.97 17.31 -1.98
N LEU A 58 -8.09 17.66 -1.03
CA LEU A 58 -6.69 17.23 -1.06
C LEU A 58 -6.56 15.71 -0.96
N ARG A 59 -7.33 15.08 -0.05
CA ARG A 59 -7.34 13.63 0.10
C ARG A 59 -7.89 12.93 -1.13
N GLN A 60 -8.91 13.49 -1.78
CA GLN A 60 -9.45 12.95 -3.02
C GLN A 60 -8.41 12.94 -4.14
N GLY A 61 -7.66 14.04 -4.32
CA GLY A 61 -6.55 14.09 -5.27
C GLY A 61 -5.44 13.06 -4.97
N ARG A 62 -5.12 12.85 -3.70
CA ARG A 62 -4.17 11.79 -3.29
C ARG A 62 -4.68 10.38 -3.61
N VAL A 63 -5.96 10.11 -3.38
CA VAL A 63 -6.58 8.81 -3.70
C VAL A 63 -6.53 8.55 -5.20
N ASP A 64 -6.78 9.57 -6.04
CA ASP A 64 -6.69 9.45 -7.49
C ASP A 64 -5.26 9.16 -7.97
N LEU A 65 -4.25 9.79 -7.34
CA LEU A 65 -2.84 9.52 -7.64
C LEU A 65 -2.48 8.08 -7.28
N ILE A 66 -2.80 7.64 -6.05
CA ILE A 66 -2.55 6.27 -5.60
C ILE A 66 -3.24 5.25 -6.50
N ARG A 67 -4.47 5.54 -6.96
CA ARG A 67 -5.18 4.67 -7.89
C ARG A 67 -4.40 4.49 -9.21
N LYS A 68 -3.82 5.56 -9.74
CA LYS A 68 -2.97 5.48 -10.95
C LYS A 68 -1.70 4.67 -10.69
N ASP A 69 -1.04 4.88 -9.56
CA ASP A 69 0.17 4.14 -9.20
C ASP A 69 -0.11 2.64 -9.05
N VAL A 70 -1.23 2.28 -8.41
CA VAL A 70 -1.66 0.87 -8.28
C VAL A 70 -1.95 0.25 -9.65
N GLN A 71 -2.57 0.99 -10.58
CA GLN A 71 -2.78 0.49 -11.94
C GLN A 71 -1.46 0.28 -12.69
N ALA A 72 -0.53 1.23 -12.60
CA ALA A 72 0.78 1.11 -13.20
C ALA A 72 1.56 -0.10 -12.66
N LEU A 73 1.55 -0.29 -11.33
CA LEU A 73 2.15 -1.44 -10.66
C LEU A 73 1.53 -2.77 -11.11
N ARG A 74 0.20 -2.83 -11.25
CA ARG A 74 -0.46 -4.05 -11.77
C ARG A 74 0.01 -4.40 -13.17
N VAL A 75 0.10 -3.41 -14.07
CA VAL A 75 0.61 -3.62 -15.43
C VAL A 75 2.05 -4.09 -15.39
N ALA A 76 2.91 -3.48 -14.57
CA ALA A 76 4.30 -3.89 -14.42
C ALA A 76 4.42 -5.34 -13.93
N ILE A 77 3.65 -5.73 -12.91
CA ILE A 77 3.62 -7.11 -12.40
C ILE A 77 3.16 -8.09 -13.49
N GLU A 78 2.15 -7.76 -14.28
CA GLU A 78 1.72 -8.62 -15.38
C GLU A 78 2.79 -8.76 -16.47
N GLN A 79 3.53 -7.69 -16.76
CA GLN A 79 4.65 -7.72 -17.70
C GLN A 79 5.78 -8.60 -17.18
N GLU A 80 6.17 -8.45 -15.91
CA GLU A 80 7.18 -9.31 -15.29
C GLU A 80 6.76 -10.78 -15.27
N LYS A 81 5.49 -11.07 -14.95
CA LYS A 81 4.98 -12.45 -15.02
C LYS A 81 5.06 -13.04 -16.42
N LYS A 82 4.76 -12.24 -17.46
CA LYS A 82 4.91 -12.68 -18.86
C LYS A 82 6.37 -12.89 -19.23
N ALA A 83 7.27 -12.00 -18.82
CA ALA A 83 8.71 -12.15 -19.03
C ALA A 83 9.28 -13.38 -18.32
N ALA A 84 8.86 -13.62 -17.07
CA ALA A 84 9.23 -14.81 -16.31
C ALA A 84 8.71 -16.09 -16.98
N ALA A 85 7.45 -16.13 -17.43
CA ALA A 85 6.90 -17.27 -18.15
C ALA A 85 7.58 -17.55 -19.51
N GLN A 86 8.13 -16.52 -20.15
CA GLN A 86 8.96 -16.67 -21.36
C GLN A 86 10.38 -17.14 -21.03
N SER A 87 10.93 -16.75 -19.88
CA SER A 87 12.22 -17.21 -19.38
C SER A 87 12.18 -18.63 -18.79
N ASP A 88 10.98 -19.13 -18.45
CA ASP A 88 10.72 -20.49 -18.00
C ASP A 88 10.41 -21.44 -19.17
N ALA A 89 10.75 -21.04 -20.40
CA ALA A 89 10.91 -21.98 -21.49
C ALA A 89 11.83 -23.11 -21.00
N PRO A 90 11.48 -24.40 -21.22
CA PRO A 90 12.25 -25.50 -20.69
C PRO A 90 13.70 -25.29 -21.14
N ARG A 91 14.62 -25.11 -20.18
CA ARG A 91 16.05 -25.21 -20.43
C ARG A 91 16.20 -26.49 -21.23
N GLN A 92 16.42 -26.39 -22.54
CA GLN A 92 16.68 -27.57 -23.34
C GLN A 92 17.93 -28.15 -22.71
N ASP A 93 17.76 -29.32 -22.10
CA ASP A 93 18.87 -30.09 -21.58
C ASP A 93 19.91 -30.18 -22.71
N ILE A 94 21.18 -29.93 -22.41
CA ILE A 94 22.26 -29.91 -23.40
C ILE A 94 22.25 -31.22 -24.19
N VAL A 95 21.92 -32.32 -23.51
CA VAL A 95 21.69 -33.64 -24.11
C VAL A 95 20.54 -33.62 -25.11
N GLY A 96 19.40 -33.03 -24.77
CA GLY A 96 18.25 -32.87 -25.66
C GLY A 96 18.56 -32.01 -26.91
N VAL A 97 19.37 -30.96 -26.77
CA VAL A 97 19.86 -30.16 -27.91
C VAL A 97 20.75 -31.02 -28.80
N LEU A 98 21.69 -31.78 -28.23
CA LEU A 98 22.60 -32.64 -28.99
C LEU A 98 21.89 -33.80 -29.71
N MET A 99 20.84 -34.37 -29.10
CA MET A 99 19.97 -35.35 -29.75
C MET A 99 19.19 -34.73 -30.91
N SER A 100 18.66 -33.51 -30.75
CA SER A 100 17.93 -32.81 -31.81
C SER A 100 18.82 -32.45 -33.02
N MET A 101 20.12 -32.28 -32.80
CA MET A 101 21.13 -32.07 -33.84
C MET A 101 21.66 -33.37 -34.46
N GLY A 102 21.20 -34.54 -34.00
CA GLY A 102 21.70 -35.85 -34.43
C GLY A 102 23.15 -36.13 -34.05
N LYS A 103 23.69 -35.39 -33.07
CA LYS A 103 25.07 -35.54 -32.58
C LYS A 103 25.20 -36.63 -31.52
N VAL A 104 24.10 -36.98 -30.86
CA VAL A 104 24.01 -38.04 -29.85
C VAL A 104 22.83 -38.93 -30.18
N THR A 105 23.04 -40.25 -30.16
CA THR A 105 21.96 -41.24 -30.31
C THR A 105 21.60 -41.87 -28.97
N ASP A 106 20.43 -42.49 -28.87
CA ASP A 106 20.00 -43.25 -27.68
C ASP A 106 21.00 -44.35 -27.29
N SER A 107 21.71 -44.90 -28.28
CA SER A 107 22.73 -45.93 -28.06
C SER A 107 23.98 -45.37 -27.39
N ASP A 108 24.32 -44.11 -27.66
CA ASP A 108 25.48 -43.47 -27.07
C ASP A 108 25.21 -43.06 -25.62
N LEU A 109 23.98 -42.63 -25.32
CA LEU A 109 23.54 -42.38 -23.95
C LEU A 109 23.59 -43.64 -23.07
N LEU A 110 23.19 -44.79 -23.63
CA LEU A 110 23.28 -46.08 -22.92
C LEU A 110 24.73 -46.51 -22.64
N ARG A 111 25.68 -46.16 -23.51
CA ARG A 111 27.10 -46.42 -23.27
C ARG A 111 27.66 -45.54 -22.16
N VAL A 112 27.28 -44.27 -22.14
CA VAL A 112 27.68 -43.32 -21.09
C VAL A 112 27.13 -43.74 -19.74
N THR A 113 25.84 -44.10 -19.65
CA THR A 113 25.25 -44.54 -18.38
C THR A 113 25.88 -45.83 -17.86
N ALA A 114 26.13 -46.81 -18.74
CA ALA A 114 26.83 -48.03 -18.36
C ALA A 114 28.25 -47.76 -17.85
N HIS A 115 28.98 -46.83 -18.48
CA HIS A 115 30.34 -46.48 -18.08
C HIS A 115 30.39 -45.69 -16.77
N LEU A 116 29.42 -44.81 -16.53
CA LEU A 116 29.28 -44.06 -15.26
C LEU A 116 28.89 -44.98 -14.09
N GLU A 117 28.03 -45.98 -14.33
CA GLU A 117 27.68 -47.00 -13.34
C GLU A 117 28.89 -47.88 -12.99
N GLU A 118 29.73 -48.23 -13.98
CA GLU A 118 30.93 -49.04 -13.79
C GLU A 118 32.02 -48.29 -13.00
N THR A 119 32.19 -46.99 -13.25
CA THR A 119 33.24 -46.16 -12.63
C THR A 119 32.85 -45.57 -11.28
N LYS A 120 31.56 -45.63 -10.89
CA LYS A 120 30.99 -44.91 -9.73
C LYS A 120 31.34 -43.41 -9.74
N SER A 121 31.60 -42.84 -10.91
CA SER A 121 31.96 -41.43 -11.03
C SER A 121 30.72 -40.57 -10.76
N GLY A 122 30.94 -39.46 -10.06
CA GLY A 122 29.88 -38.53 -9.68
C GLY A 122 29.37 -37.76 -10.90
N SER A 123 28.46 -38.39 -11.67
CA SER A 123 27.61 -37.85 -12.74
C SER A 123 27.82 -36.37 -13.07
N SER A 124 28.91 -36.05 -13.76
CA SER A 124 29.15 -34.73 -14.36
C SER A 124 28.74 -34.78 -15.83
N VAL A 125 28.00 -33.77 -16.29
CA VAL A 125 27.55 -33.66 -17.69
C VAL A 125 28.77 -33.56 -18.63
N GLU A 126 29.86 -33.01 -18.13
CA GLU A 126 31.13 -32.84 -18.79
C GLU A 126 31.82 -34.20 -19.06
N GLU A 127 31.83 -35.11 -18.08
CA GLU A 127 32.38 -36.47 -18.24
C GLU A 127 31.59 -37.27 -19.29
N ALA A 128 30.26 -37.12 -19.30
CA ALA A 128 29.41 -37.71 -20.33
C ALA A 128 29.74 -37.20 -21.75
N LEU A 129 30.03 -35.90 -21.91
CA LEU A 129 30.38 -35.31 -23.20
C LEU A 129 31.75 -35.78 -23.73
N VAL A 130 32.70 -36.04 -22.82
CA VAL A 130 34.01 -36.60 -23.17
C VAL A 130 33.90 -38.07 -23.61
N ILE A 131 33.10 -38.88 -22.89
CA ILE A 131 32.84 -40.29 -23.26
C ILE A 131 32.18 -40.40 -24.64
N LEU A 132 31.30 -39.45 -24.97
CA LEU A 132 30.64 -39.37 -26.29
C LEU A 132 31.57 -38.87 -27.40
N GLY A 133 32.80 -38.47 -27.08
CA GLY A 133 33.76 -37.91 -28.06
C GLY A 133 33.31 -36.57 -28.65
N ILE A 134 32.41 -35.87 -27.98
CA ILE A 134 31.87 -34.58 -28.43
C ILE A 134 32.81 -33.44 -28.07
N VAL A 135 33.55 -33.59 -26.96
CA VAL A 135 34.54 -32.63 -26.46
C VAL A 135 35.85 -33.38 -26.20
N SER A 136 36.97 -32.84 -26.67
CA SER A 136 38.30 -33.37 -26.34
C SER A 136 38.60 -33.10 -24.86
N PRO A 137 39.25 -34.02 -24.13
CA PRO A 137 39.67 -33.75 -22.75
C PRO A 137 40.55 -32.48 -22.63
N GLU A 138 41.31 -32.16 -23.68
CA GLU A 138 42.15 -30.96 -23.77
C GLU A 138 41.32 -29.67 -23.83
N ASP A 139 40.21 -29.68 -24.59
CA ASP A 139 39.30 -28.53 -24.71
C ASP A 139 38.51 -28.28 -23.41
N MET A 140 38.27 -29.35 -22.65
CA MET A 140 37.57 -29.29 -21.37
C MET A 140 38.43 -28.66 -20.27
N GLU A 141 39.74 -28.95 -20.24
CA GLU A 141 40.70 -28.32 -19.33
C GLU A 141 40.84 -26.81 -19.58
N ILE A 142 40.79 -26.39 -20.85
CA ILE A 142 40.84 -24.97 -21.23
C ILE A 142 39.55 -24.25 -20.77
N ALA A 143 38.38 -24.85 -21.01
CA ALA A 143 37.10 -24.27 -20.62
C ALA A 143 36.92 -24.17 -19.09
N THR A 144 37.50 -25.09 -18.31
CA THR A 144 37.47 -25.02 -16.84
C THR A 144 38.43 -23.97 -16.26
N GLN A 145 39.51 -23.62 -16.98
CA GLN A 145 40.40 -22.52 -16.60
C GLN A 145 39.84 -21.13 -16.90
N GLU A 146 38.98 -20.97 -17.92
CA GLU A 146 38.37 -19.67 -18.25
C GLU A 146 37.22 -19.25 -17.32
N VAL A 147 36.69 -20.17 -16.51
CA VAL A 147 35.54 -19.94 -15.61
C VAL A 147 35.96 -19.60 -14.16
N LEU A 148 37.27 -19.66 -13.86
CA LEU A 148 37.89 -19.26 -12.58
C LEU A 148 38.45 -17.84 -12.63
#